data_AF-A0A377TL85-F1
#
_entry.id   AF-A0A377TL85-F1
#
_cell.length_a   1.000
_cell.length_b   1.000
_cell.length_c   1.000
_cell.angle_alpha   90.00
_cell.angle_beta   90.00
_cell.angle_gamma   90.00
#
_symmetry.space_group_name_H-M   'P 1'
#
loop_
_entity.id
_entity.type
_entity.pdbx_description
1 polymer ?
#
loop_
_entity_poly.entity_id
_entity_poly.type
_entity_poly.pdbx_seq_one_letter_code
_entity_poly.pdbx_strand_id
1 'polypeptide(L)'
;MNIKGLKDSVVRYPIISPSTLDKKIEDIGEALYKAYHQQLDNLLSERKYDAVFKRSTEISHSPIVPAKDRFIAVLYYLQAFQIAPYTNIKREIYRENFYICQHLILLAREQKSRIHRLIAFGKSRKAKFKAQLDQLHATHHSVNHFEEKSLERYIFNDQTQIMYRDCCISLQKIIELCNRMTRNQQYHILADFFVDIYASILIFKGIHEARGSKETIDFLDDWHERMSLLVMTYCVLSKDIEKIEKLYFLTATLLKQNPKATQPHRKMILSTFPDFEEALTEIENHVIRLDSQKDFYDLTTEEQKEYFLSMAKNLGMDPDDPQGEYHEFLKIGFANYDPTNIMKNCEYLFVHYRPGGVFAQSLRMHSLGGMHLLICLKHRHAQGTGNLLSQLYDSTGSYDFGNSFKQSNCDNCTDCKPREDGWSWSLKWYSKEVERYKDLLNKYKF
;
A
#
# COMPACT_ATOMS: atom_id res chain seq x y z
N MET A 1 34.31 -10.42 -43.74
CA MET A 1 33.10 -9.83 -44.35
C MET A 1 33.52 -8.74 -45.33
N ASN A 2 33.12 -8.87 -46.59
CA ASN A 2 33.64 -8.07 -47.71
C ASN A 2 32.91 -6.72 -47.78
N ILE A 3 33.51 -5.67 -47.20
CA ILE A 3 32.98 -4.28 -47.14
C ILE A 3 32.67 -3.71 -48.54
N LYS A 4 33.26 -4.28 -49.60
CA LYS A 4 33.07 -3.85 -50.99
C LYS A 4 31.62 -4.02 -51.46
N GLY A 5 30.98 -5.16 -51.16
CA GLY A 5 29.58 -5.41 -51.55
C GLY A 5 28.57 -4.53 -50.80
N LEU A 6 28.89 -4.15 -49.56
CA LEU A 6 28.10 -3.19 -48.77
C LEU A 6 28.22 -1.77 -49.33
N LYS A 7 29.44 -1.33 -49.69
CA LYS A 7 29.66 -0.04 -50.36
C LYS A 7 28.93 0.03 -51.71
N ASP A 8 29.03 -1.02 -52.52
CA ASP A 8 28.35 -1.08 -53.82
C ASP A 8 26.82 -1.08 -53.69
N SER A 9 26.27 -1.64 -52.60
CA SER A 9 24.85 -1.60 -52.30
C SER A 9 24.38 -0.21 -51.83
N VAL A 10 25.21 0.51 -51.07
CA VAL A 10 24.95 1.90 -50.62
C VAL A 10 25.08 2.89 -51.79
N VAL A 11 26.01 2.66 -52.73
CA VAL A 11 26.15 3.47 -53.95
C VAL A 11 24.96 3.31 -54.91
N ARG A 12 24.29 2.16 -54.89
CA ARG A 12 23.07 1.90 -55.67
C ARG A 12 21.80 2.47 -55.03
N TYR A 13 21.86 2.92 -53.78
CA TYR A 13 20.76 3.67 -53.20
C TYR A 13 20.68 5.03 -53.91
N PRO A 14 19.52 5.42 -54.46
CA PRO A 14 19.37 6.73 -55.08
C PRO A 14 19.80 7.80 -54.08
N ILE A 15 20.60 8.78 -54.52
CA ILE A 15 21.10 9.87 -53.68
C ILE A 15 19.88 10.60 -53.12
N ILE A 16 19.50 10.24 -51.89
CA ILE A 16 18.44 10.88 -51.15
C ILE A 16 19.01 12.23 -50.71
N SER A 17 18.35 13.34 -51.07
CA SER A 17 18.79 14.63 -50.55
C SER A 17 18.79 14.58 -49.01
N PRO A 18 19.76 15.21 -48.32
CA PRO A 18 19.86 15.15 -46.86
C PRO A 18 18.54 15.43 -46.15
N SER A 19 17.78 16.42 -46.62
CA SER A 19 16.45 16.76 -46.09
C SER A 19 15.39 15.67 -46.28
N THR A 20 15.45 14.90 -47.36
CA THR A 20 14.52 13.78 -47.61
C THR A 20 14.91 12.56 -46.78
N LEU A 21 16.20 12.39 -46.49
CA LEU A 21 16.69 11.32 -45.62
C LEU A 21 16.30 11.60 -44.16
N ASP A 22 16.52 12.83 -43.70
CA ASP A 22 16.13 13.27 -42.35
C ASP A 22 14.63 13.10 -42.12
N LYS A 23 13.81 13.52 -43.10
CA LYS A 23 12.36 13.34 -43.05
C LYS A 23 11.96 11.86 -42.97
N LYS A 24 12.58 10.97 -43.75
CA LYS A 24 12.30 9.52 -43.68
C LYS A 24 12.72 8.90 -42.35
N ILE A 25 13.83 9.36 -41.78
CA ILE A 25 14.28 8.92 -40.44
C ILE A 25 13.27 9.37 -39.38
N GLU A 26 12.76 10.60 -39.49
CA GLU A 26 11.73 11.14 -38.61
C GLU A 26 10.41 10.37 -38.73
N ASP A 27 9.93 10.11 -39.95
CA ASP A 27 8.69 9.36 -40.22
C ASP A 27 8.75 7.92 -39.67
N ILE A 28 9.89 7.22 -39.88
CA ILE A 28 10.11 5.87 -39.34
C ILE A 28 10.18 5.92 -37.81
N GLY A 29 10.84 6.94 -37.24
CA GLY A 29 10.90 7.15 -35.80
C GLY A 29 9.52 7.38 -35.18
N GLU A 30 8.67 8.18 -35.82
CA GLU A 30 7.30 8.44 -35.35
C GLU A 30 6.40 7.19 -35.47
N ALA A 31 6.56 6.41 -36.53
CA ALA A 31 5.84 5.15 -36.68
C ALA A 31 6.23 4.13 -35.61
N LEU A 32 7.53 4.00 -35.32
CA LEU A 32 8.04 3.13 -34.25
C LEU A 32 7.57 3.61 -32.87
N TYR A 33 7.56 4.92 -32.62
CA TYR A 33 7.01 5.52 -31.41
C TYR A 33 5.56 5.10 -31.18
N LYS A 34 4.69 5.32 -32.17
CA LYS A 34 3.27 4.93 -32.10
C LYS A 34 3.10 3.43 -31.88
N ALA A 35 3.89 2.62 -32.59
CA ALA A 35 3.82 1.16 -32.47
C ALA A 35 4.22 0.68 -31.05
N TYR A 36 5.31 1.20 -30.49
CA TYR A 36 5.74 0.84 -29.13
C TYR A 36 4.73 1.25 -28.08
N HIS A 37 4.15 2.44 -28.21
CA HIS A 37 3.18 2.94 -27.24
C HIS A 37 1.88 2.17 -27.33
N GLN A 38 1.35 1.94 -28.54
CA GLN A 38 0.16 1.12 -28.71
C GLN A 38 0.36 -0.30 -28.19
N GLN A 39 1.56 -0.87 -28.37
CA GLN A 39 1.88 -2.19 -27.84
C GLN A 39 1.84 -2.21 -26.31
N LEU A 40 2.49 -1.23 -25.65
CA LEU A 40 2.48 -1.13 -24.19
C LEU A 40 1.07 -0.87 -23.64
N ASP A 41 0.30 -0.04 -24.34
CA ASP A 41 -1.09 0.27 -24.00
C ASP A 41 -1.97 -0.98 -24.06
N ASN A 42 -1.93 -1.72 -25.17
CA ASN A 42 -2.66 -2.98 -25.32
C ASN A 42 -2.28 -3.98 -24.22
N LEU A 43 -0.99 -4.15 -23.93
CA LEU A 43 -0.53 -5.06 -22.87
C LEU A 43 -1.05 -4.64 -21.50
N LEU A 44 -1.09 -3.33 -21.22
CA LEU A 44 -1.59 -2.80 -19.96
C LEU A 44 -3.11 -2.98 -19.85
N SER A 45 -3.87 -2.68 -20.90
CA SER A 45 -5.32 -2.89 -20.96
C SER A 45 -5.70 -4.36 -20.84
N GLU A 46 -4.90 -5.26 -21.42
CA GLU A 46 -5.05 -6.71 -21.29
C GLU A 46 -4.55 -7.26 -19.93
N ARG A 47 -4.06 -6.39 -19.04
CA ARG A 47 -3.52 -6.74 -17.71
C ARG A 47 -2.34 -7.72 -17.75
N LYS A 48 -1.56 -7.73 -18.84
CA LYS A 48 -0.37 -8.57 -19.01
C LYS A 48 0.87 -7.87 -18.41
N TYR A 49 0.87 -7.66 -17.09
CA TYR A 49 1.87 -6.82 -16.41
C TYR A 49 3.32 -7.30 -16.60
N ASP A 50 3.58 -8.61 -16.55
CA ASP A 50 4.93 -9.15 -16.81
C ASP A 50 5.45 -8.81 -18.21
N ALA A 51 4.55 -8.84 -19.20
CA ALA A 51 4.89 -8.47 -20.57
C ALA A 51 5.13 -6.95 -20.69
N VAL A 52 4.39 -6.12 -19.94
CA VAL A 52 4.66 -4.68 -19.83
C VAL A 52 6.05 -4.44 -19.24
N PHE A 53 6.40 -5.10 -18.13
CA PHE A 53 7.72 -4.95 -17.49
C PHE A 53 8.84 -5.29 -18.45
N LYS A 54 8.75 -6.44 -19.11
CA LYS A 54 9.74 -6.88 -20.09
C LYS A 54 9.86 -5.88 -21.24
N ARG A 55 8.73 -5.50 -21.84
CA ARG A 55 8.73 -4.64 -23.03
C ARG A 55 9.19 -3.23 -22.72
N SER A 56 8.74 -2.65 -21.61
CA SER A 56 9.21 -1.34 -21.15
C SER A 56 10.70 -1.34 -20.83
N THR A 57 11.23 -2.43 -20.27
CA THR A 57 12.67 -2.57 -19.99
C THR A 57 13.49 -2.61 -21.28
N GLU A 58 13.06 -3.40 -22.27
CA GLU A 58 13.69 -3.47 -23.60
C GLU A 58 13.74 -2.10 -24.28
N ILE A 59 12.63 -1.36 -24.26
CA ILE A 59 12.54 -0.03 -24.89
C ILE A 59 13.42 0.97 -24.12
N SER A 60 13.27 1.04 -22.80
CA SER A 60 13.93 2.05 -21.95
C SER A 60 15.47 1.93 -21.91
N HIS A 61 16.03 0.73 -22.11
CA HIS A 61 17.47 0.51 -22.15
C HIS A 61 18.06 0.54 -23.57
N SER A 62 17.21 0.66 -24.60
CA SER A 62 17.68 0.63 -25.98
C SER A 62 18.42 1.93 -26.34
N PRO A 63 19.70 1.84 -26.77
CA PRO A 63 20.49 3.02 -27.11
C PRO A 63 20.01 3.72 -28.39
N ILE A 64 19.24 3.03 -29.23
CA ILE A 64 18.70 3.56 -30.49
C ILE A 64 17.34 4.25 -30.31
N VAL A 65 16.67 4.04 -29.18
CA VAL A 65 15.35 4.64 -28.92
C VAL A 65 15.55 6.06 -28.36
N PRO A 66 14.84 7.07 -28.89
CA PRO A 66 14.89 8.44 -28.35
C PRO A 66 14.54 8.51 -26.85
N ALA A 67 15.16 9.45 -26.13
CA ALA A 67 14.97 9.58 -24.68
C ALA A 67 13.51 9.86 -24.28
N LYS A 68 12.74 10.58 -25.11
CA LYS A 68 11.30 10.84 -24.89
C LYS A 68 10.46 9.54 -24.89
N ASP A 69 10.80 8.59 -25.75
CA ASP A 69 10.07 7.33 -25.93
C ASP A 69 10.46 6.35 -24.81
N ARG A 70 11.77 6.30 -24.50
CA ARG A 70 12.28 5.60 -23.31
C ARG A 70 11.59 6.11 -22.05
N PHE A 71 11.40 7.42 -21.91
CA PHE A 71 10.75 8.02 -20.75
C PHE A 71 9.31 7.52 -20.60
N ILE A 72 8.55 7.45 -21.69
CA ILE A 72 7.17 6.99 -21.67
C ILE A 72 7.10 5.48 -21.40
N ALA A 73 8.02 4.68 -21.95
CA ALA A 73 8.12 3.26 -21.59
C ALA A 73 8.34 3.04 -20.08
N VAL A 74 9.16 3.88 -19.44
CA VAL A 74 9.35 3.84 -17.97
C VAL A 74 8.08 4.29 -17.23
N LEU A 75 7.26 5.19 -17.77
CA LEU A 75 5.96 5.53 -17.19
C LEU A 75 4.97 4.35 -17.24
N TYR A 76 4.91 3.61 -18.36
CA TYR A 76 4.12 2.38 -18.46
C TYR A 76 4.58 1.33 -17.44
N TYR A 77 5.90 1.18 -17.28
CA TYR A 77 6.46 0.30 -16.25
C TYR A 77 6.00 0.74 -14.86
N LEU A 78 6.11 2.03 -14.53
CA LEU A 78 5.68 2.56 -13.25
C LEU A 78 4.19 2.32 -12.99
N GLN A 79 3.35 2.49 -14.00
CA GLN A 79 1.90 2.28 -13.88
C GLN A 79 1.58 0.80 -13.65
N ALA A 80 2.16 -0.11 -14.43
CA ALA A 80 2.02 -1.54 -14.21
C ALA A 80 2.51 -1.96 -12.81
N PHE A 81 3.65 -1.42 -12.37
CA PHE A 81 4.23 -1.73 -11.07
C PHE A 81 3.39 -1.20 -9.90
N GLN A 82 2.72 -0.06 -10.08
CA GLN A 82 1.79 0.48 -9.08
C GLN A 82 0.50 -0.34 -8.95
N ILE A 83 0.08 -1.04 -10.01
CA ILE A 83 -1.11 -1.88 -10.03
C ILE A 83 -0.79 -3.29 -9.52
N ALA A 84 0.29 -3.89 -10.02
CA ALA A 84 0.70 -5.25 -9.72
C ALA A 84 2.22 -5.32 -9.58
N PRO A 85 2.78 -4.99 -8.40
CA PRO A 85 4.19 -5.22 -8.13
C PRO A 85 4.54 -6.72 -8.33
N TYR A 86 5.68 -7.01 -8.94
CA TYR A 86 6.14 -8.41 -9.11
C TYR A 86 6.69 -9.04 -7.81
N THR A 87 6.75 -8.27 -6.73
CA THR A 87 7.21 -8.71 -5.40
C THR A 87 6.28 -8.15 -4.33
N ASN A 88 6.05 -8.95 -3.29
CA ASN A 88 5.28 -8.54 -2.11
C ASN A 88 6.16 -7.93 -1.01
N ILE A 89 7.49 -7.96 -1.18
CA ILE A 89 8.45 -7.44 -0.21
C ILE A 89 8.51 -5.91 -0.31
N LYS A 90 8.06 -5.23 0.75
CA LYS A 90 7.95 -3.76 0.84
C LYS A 90 9.28 -3.06 0.57
N ARG A 91 10.39 -3.59 1.10
CA ARG A 91 11.74 -3.04 0.86
C ARG A 91 12.10 -3.07 -0.63
N GLU A 92 11.80 -4.17 -1.32
CA GLU A 92 12.04 -4.31 -2.76
C GLU A 92 11.13 -3.38 -3.57
N ILE A 93 9.85 -3.27 -3.18
CA ILE A 93 8.91 -2.31 -3.79
C ILE A 93 9.45 -0.88 -3.69
N TYR A 94 9.97 -0.48 -2.53
CA TYR A 94 10.57 0.85 -2.39
C TYR A 94 11.80 1.02 -3.25
N ARG A 95 12.72 0.05 -3.23
CA ARG A 95 13.95 0.07 -4.03
C ARG A 95 13.64 0.21 -5.52
N GLU A 96 12.68 -0.55 -6.02
CA GLU A 96 12.26 -0.51 -7.42
C GLU A 96 11.63 0.84 -7.77
N ASN A 97 10.73 1.37 -6.93
CA ASN A 97 10.17 2.71 -7.14
C ASN A 97 11.24 3.81 -7.20
N PHE A 98 12.27 3.72 -6.34
CA PHE A 98 13.39 4.67 -6.39
C PHE A 98 14.22 4.52 -7.67
N TYR A 99 14.47 3.28 -8.11
CA TYR A 99 15.17 3.01 -9.37
C TYR A 99 14.40 3.59 -10.57
N ILE A 100 13.09 3.33 -10.66
CA ILE A 100 12.22 3.89 -11.70
C ILE A 100 12.26 5.42 -11.70
N CYS A 101 12.13 6.05 -10.52
CA CYS A 101 12.17 7.50 -10.38
C CYS A 101 13.52 8.09 -10.81
N GLN A 102 14.63 7.45 -10.45
CA GLN A 102 15.96 7.84 -10.88
C GLN A 102 16.11 7.72 -12.39
N HIS A 103 15.61 6.64 -12.99
CA HIS A 103 15.64 6.43 -14.44
C HIS A 103 14.87 7.54 -15.17
N LEU A 104 13.66 7.89 -14.71
CA LEU A 104 12.89 9.02 -15.24
C LEU A 104 13.68 10.34 -15.16
N ILE A 105 14.36 10.62 -14.04
CA ILE A 105 15.18 11.84 -13.89
C ILE A 105 16.33 11.86 -14.90
N LEU A 106 17.02 10.73 -15.10
CA LEU A 106 18.12 10.63 -16.06
C LEU A 106 17.64 10.87 -17.50
N LEU A 107 16.55 10.21 -17.90
CA LEU A 107 15.95 10.39 -19.22
C LEU A 107 15.43 11.82 -19.42
N ALA A 108 14.83 12.44 -18.39
CA ALA A 108 14.40 13.83 -18.45
C ALA A 108 15.57 14.83 -18.61
N ARG A 109 16.74 14.52 -18.04
CA ARG A 109 17.98 15.30 -18.22
C ARG A 109 18.53 15.13 -19.63
N GLU A 110 18.58 13.90 -20.13
CA GLU A 110 19.01 13.57 -21.48
C GLU A 110 18.15 14.28 -22.54
N GLN A 111 16.82 14.20 -22.41
CA GLN A 111 15.86 14.85 -23.28
C GLN A 111 15.91 16.40 -23.20
N LYS A 112 16.51 16.95 -22.14
CA LYS A 112 16.58 18.40 -21.84
C LYS A 112 15.21 19.10 -21.76
N SER A 113 14.10 18.37 -21.71
CA SER A 113 12.75 18.93 -21.67
C SER A 113 12.34 19.37 -20.26
N ARG A 114 11.71 20.55 -20.15
CA ARG A 114 11.17 21.07 -18.88
C ARG A 114 9.97 20.24 -18.40
N ILE A 115 9.13 19.78 -19.33
CA ILE A 115 7.92 18.98 -19.05
C ILE A 115 8.31 17.63 -18.44
N HIS A 116 9.23 16.90 -19.09
CA HIS A 116 9.72 15.61 -18.60
C HIS A 116 10.34 15.72 -17.21
N ARG A 117 11.09 16.82 -16.95
CA ARG A 117 11.64 17.10 -15.61
C ARG A 117 10.55 17.32 -14.56
N LEU A 118 9.47 18.03 -14.89
CA LEU A 118 8.35 18.23 -13.96
C LEU A 118 7.65 16.91 -13.65
N ILE A 119 7.39 16.06 -14.65
CA ILE A 119 6.80 14.74 -14.47
C ILE A 119 7.70 13.86 -13.59
N ALA A 120 9.00 13.76 -13.92
CA ALA A 120 9.95 12.97 -13.15
C ALA A 120 10.06 13.42 -11.69
N PHE A 121 10.12 14.73 -11.44
CA PHE A 121 10.11 15.27 -10.08
C PHE A 121 8.80 15.03 -9.36
N GLY A 122 7.66 15.13 -10.05
CA GLY A 122 6.35 14.78 -9.49
C GLY A 122 6.31 13.33 -9.02
N LYS A 123 6.65 12.38 -9.89
CA LYS A 123 6.68 10.95 -9.54
C LYS A 123 7.65 10.66 -8.40
N SER A 124 8.84 11.28 -8.40
CA SER A 124 9.82 11.12 -7.31
C SER A 124 9.34 11.67 -5.97
N ARG A 125 8.70 12.86 -5.97
CA ARG A 125 8.15 13.48 -4.75
C ARG A 125 6.96 12.68 -4.22
N LYS A 126 6.07 12.21 -5.10
CA LYS A 126 4.97 11.30 -4.75
C LYS A 126 5.51 10.05 -4.07
N ALA A 127 6.46 9.34 -4.68
CA ALA A 127 7.01 8.10 -4.15
C ALA A 127 7.65 8.32 -2.77
N LYS A 128 8.48 9.35 -2.62
CA LYS A 128 9.09 9.69 -1.33
C LYS A 128 8.04 10.04 -0.27
N PHE A 129 7.09 10.93 -0.60
CA PHE A 129 6.07 11.36 0.36
C PHE A 129 5.18 10.20 0.80
N LYS A 130 4.73 9.35 -0.13
CA LYS A 130 3.92 8.16 0.18
C LYS A 130 4.67 7.19 1.10
N ALA A 131 5.95 6.92 0.82
CA ALA A 131 6.75 6.04 1.66
C ALA A 131 6.90 6.57 3.09
N GLN A 132 7.21 7.85 3.25
CA GLN A 132 7.32 8.49 4.57
C GLN A 132 5.96 8.54 5.29
N LEU A 133 4.89 8.81 4.56
CA LEU A 133 3.54 8.91 5.10
C LEU A 133 3.01 7.56 5.58
N ASP A 134 3.24 6.48 4.84
CA ASP A 134 2.82 5.13 5.24
C ASP A 134 3.44 4.75 6.58
N GLN A 135 4.73 5.04 6.72
CA GLN A 135 5.47 4.80 7.95
C GLN A 135 4.95 5.70 9.08
N LEU A 136 4.75 6.99 8.81
CA LEU A 136 4.22 7.95 9.79
C LEU A 136 2.83 7.54 10.29
N HIS A 137 1.95 7.14 9.38
CA HIS A 137 0.59 6.70 9.70
C HIS A 137 0.63 5.49 10.63
N ALA A 138 1.40 4.46 10.28
CA ALA A 138 1.54 3.26 11.10
C ALA A 138 2.08 3.58 12.50
N THR A 139 3.16 4.37 12.60
CA THR A 139 3.74 4.73 13.90
C THR A 139 2.81 5.61 14.72
N HIS A 140 2.12 6.59 14.10
CA HIS A 140 1.18 7.49 14.78
C HIS A 140 0.06 6.74 15.49
N HIS A 141 -0.52 5.72 14.83
CA HIS A 141 -1.55 4.89 15.45
C HIS A 141 -0.96 3.92 16.48
N SER A 142 0.24 3.39 16.24
CA SER A 142 0.90 2.46 17.15
C SER A 142 1.28 3.08 18.50
N VAL A 143 1.57 4.39 18.57
CA VAL A 143 1.90 5.10 19.83
C VAL A 143 0.83 4.88 20.90
N ASN A 144 -0.45 4.85 20.51
CA ASN A 144 -1.56 4.72 21.44
C ASN A 144 -1.79 3.28 21.92
N HIS A 145 -1.05 2.30 21.39
CA HIS A 145 -1.10 0.92 21.87
C HIS A 145 -0.23 0.68 23.11
N PHE A 146 0.69 1.60 23.41
CA PHE A 146 1.56 1.53 24.56
C PHE A 146 0.94 2.20 25.80
N GLU A 147 1.31 1.69 26.99
CA GLU A 147 0.89 2.29 28.25
C GLU A 147 1.35 3.75 28.36
N GLU A 148 0.51 4.61 28.94
CA GLU A 148 0.68 6.06 28.90
C GLU A 148 2.01 6.56 29.48
N LYS A 149 2.53 5.88 30.50
CA LYS A 149 3.78 6.26 31.20
C LYS A 149 4.96 5.36 30.83
N SER A 150 4.83 4.51 29.82
CA SER A 150 5.89 3.61 29.39
C SER A 150 7.02 4.33 28.65
N LEU A 151 8.25 3.81 28.76
CA LEU A 151 9.40 4.32 28.02
C LEU A 151 9.21 4.11 26.51
N GLU A 152 8.62 3.00 26.13
CA GLU A 152 8.29 2.62 24.76
C GLU A 152 7.38 3.67 24.11
N ARG A 153 6.32 4.11 24.80
CA ARG A 153 5.45 5.18 24.30
C ARG A 153 6.21 6.48 24.09
N TYR A 154 7.10 6.84 25.01
CA TYR A 154 7.91 8.05 24.89
C TYR A 154 8.82 7.99 23.64
N ILE A 155 9.54 6.87 23.47
CA ILE A 155 10.42 6.65 22.31
C ILE A 155 9.62 6.68 21.00
N PHE A 156 8.50 5.96 20.92
CA PHE A 156 7.66 5.92 19.72
C PHE A 156 7.09 7.31 19.39
N ASN A 157 6.68 8.08 20.39
CA ASN A 157 6.14 9.40 20.15
C ASN A 157 7.21 10.38 19.63
N ASP A 158 8.43 10.33 20.16
CA ASP A 158 9.56 11.13 19.67
C ASP A 158 9.91 10.78 18.22
N GLN A 159 10.03 9.49 17.90
CA GLN A 159 10.25 9.02 16.53
C GLN A 159 9.12 9.46 15.59
N THR A 160 7.87 9.36 16.04
CA THR A 160 6.72 9.83 15.24
C THR A 160 6.82 11.34 14.96
N GLN A 161 7.32 12.14 15.90
CA GLN A 161 7.48 13.57 15.71
C GLN A 161 8.57 13.91 14.66
N ILE A 162 9.67 13.15 14.64
CA ILE A 162 10.70 13.25 13.60
C ILE A 162 10.11 12.92 12.23
N MET A 163 9.38 11.81 12.12
CA MET A 163 8.74 11.37 10.89
C MET A 163 7.68 12.36 10.40
N TYR A 164 6.93 12.96 11.33
CA TYR A 164 5.94 13.99 11.04
C TYR A 164 6.60 15.22 10.42
N ARG A 165 7.70 15.70 11.02
CA ARG A 165 8.48 16.82 10.46
C ARG A 165 9.00 16.51 9.06
N ASP A 166 9.49 15.30 8.82
CA ASP A 166 9.97 14.89 7.50
C ASP A 166 8.85 14.85 6.45
N CYS A 167 7.65 14.40 6.84
CA CYS A 167 6.47 14.44 5.99
C CYS A 167 6.04 15.88 5.69
N CYS A 168 6.08 16.80 6.66
CA CYS A 168 5.81 18.22 6.44
C CYS A 168 6.75 18.82 5.39
N ILE A 169 8.05 18.54 5.48
CA ILE A 169 9.05 19.02 4.50
C ILE A 169 8.77 18.45 3.10
N SER A 170 8.41 17.17 3.01
CA SER A 170 8.07 16.55 1.73
C SER A 170 6.77 17.11 1.15
N LEU A 171 5.75 17.34 1.96
CA LEU A 171 4.49 17.95 1.54
C LEU A 171 4.70 19.40 1.09
N GLN A 172 5.53 20.19 1.78
CA GLN A 172 5.89 21.54 1.35
C GLN A 172 6.48 21.53 -0.08
N LYS A 173 7.39 20.59 -0.37
CA LYS A 173 7.95 20.44 -1.73
C LYS A 173 6.91 20.02 -2.77
N ILE A 174 5.88 19.28 -2.37
CA ILE A 174 4.74 18.95 -3.24
C ILE A 174 3.91 20.19 -3.51
N ILE A 175 3.55 20.96 -2.47
CA ILE A 175 2.81 22.23 -2.58
C ILE A 175 3.51 23.19 -3.52
N GLU A 176 4.82 23.40 -3.34
CA GLU A 176 5.65 24.23 -4.21
C GLU A 176 5.67 23.73 -5.66
N LEU A 177 5.63 22.40 -5.88
CA LEU A 177 5.57 21.83 -7.22
C LEU A 177 4.23 22.14 -7.89
N CYS A 178 3.12 21.92 -7.19
CA CYS A 178 1.77 22.23 -7.69
C CYS A 178 1.68 23.72 -8.05
N ASN A 179 2.09 24.59 -7.13
CA ASN A 179 2.10 26.04 -7.36
C ASN A 179 2.97 26.44 -8.57
N ARG A 180 4.12 25.76 -8.75
CA ARG A 180 4.97 25.96 -9.94
C ARG A 180 4.28 25.48 -11.22
N MET A 181 3.58 24.35 -11.20
CA MET A 181 2.83 23.84 -12.37
C MET A 181 1.69 24.80 -12.74
N THR A 182 0.93 25.29 -11.75
CA THR A 182 -0.11 26.32 -11.93
C THR A 182 0.43 27.59 -12.57
N ARG A 183 1.52 28.16 -12.03
CA ARG A 183 2.16 29.36 -12.59
C ARG A 183 2.65 29.20 -14.02
N ASN A 184 3.06 27.99 -14.41
CA ASN A 184 3.53 27.70 -15.76
C ASN A 184 2.39 27.21 -16.68
N GLN A 185 1.14 27.26 -16.23
CA GLN A 185 -0.04 26.82 -16.97
C GLN A 185 0.04 25.35 -17.43
N GLN A 186 0.74 24.51 -16.67
CA GLN A 186 0.91 23.08 -16.96
C GLN A 186 -0.21 22.26 -16.32
N TYR A 187 -1.47 22.60 -16.63
CA TYR A 187 -2.63 22.05 -15.93
C TYR A 187 -2.84 20.55 -16.15
N HIS A 188 -2.48 20.01 -17.31
CA HIS A 188 -2.51 18.56 -17.57
C HIS A 188 -1.60 17.79 -16.59
N ILE A 189 -0.34 18.22 -16.47
CA ILE A 189 0.64 17.60 -15.54
C ILE A 189 0.20 17.78 -14.10
N LEU A 190 -0.34 18.97 -13.77
CA LEU A 190 -0.87 19.24 -12.44
C LEU A 190 -2.01 18.29 -12.09
N ALA A 191 -2.95 18.08 -13.02
CA ALA A 191 -4.08 17.19 -12.80
C ALA A 191 -3.62 15.75 -12.59
N ASP A 192 -2.75 15.23 -13.48
CA ASP A 192 -2.17 13.88 -13.32
C ASP A 192 -1.46 13.72 -11.98
N PHE A 193 -0.67 14.72 -11.57
CA PHE A 193 0.08 14.69 -10.34
C PHE A 193 -0.79 14.83 -9.08
N PHE A 194 -1.74 15.76 -9.07
CA PHE A 194 -2.58 16.06 -7.92
C PHE A 194 -3.55 14.92 -7.61
N VAL A 195 -4.21 14.37 -8.65
CA VAL A 195 -5.07 13.18 -8.53
C VAL A 195 -4.31 12.02 -7.89
N ASP A 196 -3.04 11.86 -8.25
CA ASP A 196 -2.16 10.81 -7.77
C ASP A 196 -1.75 10.94 -6.30
N ILE A 197 -1.74 12.15 -5.74
CA ILE A 197 -1.31 12.42 -4.35
C ILE A 197 -2.47 12.75 -3.42
N TYR A 198 -3.68 12.95 -3.95
CA TYR A 198 -4.85 13.43 -3.20
C TYR A 198 -5.12 12.56 -1.96
N ALA A 199 -5.21 11.24 -2.14
CA ALA A 199 -5.43 10.31 -1.02
C ALA A 199 -4.32 10.40 0.05
N SER A 200 -3.06 10.58 -0.36
CA SER A 200 -1.94 10.77 0.56
C SER A 200 -2.07 12.09 1.34
N ILE A 201 -2.57 13.16 0.72
CA ILE A 201 -2.82 14.41 1.44
C ILE A 201 -3.92 14.23 2.47
N LEU A 202 -5.00 13.51 2.14
CA LEU A 202 -6.08 13.21 3.09
C LEU A 202 -5.59 12.41 4.30
N ILE A 203 -4.81 11.35 4.08
CA ILE A 203 -4.22 10.55 5.16
C ILE A 203 -3.33 11.44 6.04
N PHE A 204 -2.52 12.30 5.43
CA PHE A 204 -1.67 13.22 6.18
C PHE A 204 -2.49 14.23 6.99
N LYS A 205 -3.59 14.77 6.44
CA LYS A 205 -4.47 15.72 7.14
C LYS A 205 -4.98 15.13 8.46
N GLY A 206 -5.44 13.87 8.48
CA GLY A 206 -5.89 13.22 9.71
C GLY A 206 -4.81 13.14 10.80
N ILE A 207 -3.55 12.93 10.42
CA ILE A 207 -2.41 12.96 11.36
C ILE A 207 -2.07 14.40 11.75
N HIS A 208 -2.18 15.32 10.80
CA HIS A 208 -1.88 16.74 10.98
C HIS A 208 -2.86 17.42 11.95
N GLU A 209 -4.13 17.02 11.97
CA GLU A 209 -5.11 17.46 12.97
C GLU A 209 -4.68 17.15 14.41
N ALA A 210 -4.02 16.00 14.63
CA ALA A 210 -3.56 15.58 15.94
C ALA A 210 -2.22 16.19 16.37
N ARG A 211 -1.41 16.70 15.43
CA ARG A 211 0.00 17.07 15.67
C ARG A 211 0.38 18.51 15.24
N GLY A 212 -0.40 19.12 14.37
CA GLY A 212 -0.15 20.45 13.81
C GLY A 212 -0.67 21.57 14.70
N SER A 213 -0.23 22.80 14.42
CA SER A 213 -0.87 23.98 14.98
C SER A 213 -2.13 24.31 14.18
N LYS A 214 -3.05 25.05 14.80
CA LYS A 214 -4.29 25.49 14.14
C LYS A 214 -4.01 26.23 12.83
N GLU A 215 -3.02 27.12 12.82
CA GLU A 215 -2.65 27.92 11.65
C GLU A 215 -2.17 27.03 10.48
N THR A 216 -1.40 25.97 10.79
CA THR A 216 -0.91 25.05 9.75
C THR A 216 -1.99 24.13 9.21
N ILE A 217 -2.95 23.75 10.07
CA ILE A 217 -4.13 22.96 9.68
C ILE A 217 -5.01 23.79 8.75
N ASP A 218 -5.38 25.01 9.17
CA ASP A 218 -6.21 25.93 8.40
C ASP A 218 -5.57 26.24 7.02
N PHE A 219 -4.25 26.45 6.98
CA PHE A 219 -3.50 26.64 5.73
C PHE A 219 -3.59 25.42 4.80
N LEU A 220 -3.37 24.22 5.32
CA LEU A 220 -3.37 23.01 4.52
C LEU A 220 -4.77 22.73 3.96
N ASP A 221 -5.81 22.98 4.75
CA ASP A 221 -7.20 22.82 4.36
C ASP A 221 -7.59 23.76 3.21
N ASP A 222 -7.32 25.06 3.35
CA ASP A 222 -7.59 26.05 2.32
C ASP A 222 -6.79 25.75 1.03
N TRP A 223 -5.50 25.41 1.15
CA TRP A 223 -4.68 25.06 -0.01
C TRP A 223 -5.21 23.81 -0.72
N HIS A 224 -5.55 22.76 0.03
CA HIS A 224 -6.05 21.50 -0.53
C HIS A 224 -7.38 21.70 -1.26
N GLU A 225 -8.33 22.43 -0.66
CA GLU A 225 -9.62 22.73 -1.26
C GLU A 225 -9.44 23.54 -2.56
N ARG A 226 -8.69 24.64 -2.52
CA ARG A 226 -8.45 25.48 -3.71
C ARG A 226 -7.76 24.71 -4.83
N MET A 227 -6.75 23.90 -4.50
CA MET A 227 -6.04 23.11 -5.49
C MET A 227 -6.94 22.02 -6.08
N SER A 228 -7.76 21.38 -5.26
CA SER A 228 -8.74 20.40 -5.72
C SER A 228 -9.76 21.01 -6.68
N LEU A 229 -10.29 22.19 -6.37
CA LEU A 229 -11.22 22.90 -7.26
C LEU A 229 -10.58 23.33 -8.57
N LEU A 230 -9.32 23.82 -8.52
CA LEU A 230 -8.57 24.18 -9.72
C LEU A 230 -8.38 22.96 -10.64
N VAL A 231 -7.97 21.83 -10.06
CA VAL A 231 -7.75 20.59 -10.82
C VAL A 231 -9.06 20.04 -11.36
N MET A 232 -10.13 20.02 -10.55
CA MET A 232 -11.46 19.60 -11.00
C MET A 232 -11.94 20.48 -12.18
N THR A 233 -11.74 21.80 -12.11
CA THR A 233 -12.09 22.73 -13.21
C THR A 233 -11.40 22.31 -14.49
N TYR A 234 -10.09 22.03 -14.43
CA TYR A 234 -9.34 21.59 -15.60
C TYR A 234 -9.85 20.24 -16.13
N CYS A 235 -10.12 19.26 -15.26
CA CYS A 235 -10.65 17.95 -15.66
C CYS A 235 -12.02 18.08 -16.35
N VAL A 236 -12.90 18.94 -15.83
CA VAL A 236 -14.21 19.23 -16.45
C VAL A 236 -14.04 19.88 -17.82
N LEU A 237 -13.19 20.90 -17.94
CA LEU A 237 -12.94 21.58 -19.23
C LEU A 237 -12.29 20.67 -20.27
N SER A 238 -11.42 19.75 -19.84
CA SER A 238 -10.76 18.76 -20.70
C SER A 238 -11.62 17.52 -20.96
N LYS A 239 -12.79 17.41 -20.31
CA LYS A 239 -13.71 16.26 -20.38
C LYS A 239 -13.06 14.93 -20.00
N ASP A 240 -12.14 14.97 -19.04
CA ASP A 240 -11.44 13.79 -18.52
C ASP A 240 -12.29 13.13 -17.42
N ILE A 241 -13.25 12.30 -17.85
CA ILE A 241 -14.25 11.69 -16.97
C ILE A 241 -13.61 10.81 -15.88
N GLU A 242 -12.56 10.07 -16.22
CA GLU A 242 -11.85 9.18 -15.28
C GLU A 242 -11.28 9.99 -14.09
N LYS A 243 -10.63 11.13 -14.37
CA LYS A 243 -10.11 11.99 -13.31
C LYS A 243 -11.20 12.69 -12.52
N ILE A 244 -12.31 13.09 -13.17
CA ILE A 244 -13.47 13.68 -12.50
C ILE A 244 -14.03 12.70 -11.47
N GLU A 245 -14.31 11.46 -11.89
CA GLU A 245 -14.84 10.41 -11.04
C GLU A 245 -13.90 10.14 -9.86
N LYS A 246 -12.61 9.93 -10.13
CA LYS A 246 -11.61 9.66 -9.09
C LYS A 246 -11.47 10.79 -8.07
N LEU A 247 -11.42 12.05 -8.52
CA LEU A 247 -11.36 13.19 -7.60
C LEU A 247 -12.66 13.35 -6.82
N TYR A 248 -13.81 13.16 -7.46
CA TYR A 248 -15.10 13.29 -6.78
C TYR A 248 -15.27 12.23 -5.71
N PHE A 249 -14.91 10.98 -6.01
CA PHE A 249 -14.90 9.89 -5.04
C PHE A 249 -14.03 10.23 -3.82
N LEU A 250 -12.81 10.74 -4.03
CA LEU A 250 -11.91 11.14 -2.95
C LEU A 250 -12.42 12.36 -2.17
N THR A 251 -13.07 13.32 -2.81
CA THR A 251 -13.74 14.43 -2.11
C THR A 251 -14.92 13.91 -1.29
N ALA A 252 -15.68 12.93 -1.79
CA ALA A 252 -16.83 12.35 -1.10
C ALA A 252 -16.43 11.66 0.22
N THR A 253 -15.20 11.15 0.35
CA THR A 253 -14.71 10.59 1.62
C THR A 253 -14.68 11.62 2.76
N LEU A 254 -14.71 12.92 2.44
CA LEU A 254 -14.76 14.00 3.44
C LEU A 254 -16.17 14.30 3.96
N LEU A 255 -17.23 13.73 3.37
CA LEU A 255 -18.62 13.99 3.76
C LEU A 255 -18.91 13.68 5.22
N LYS A 256 -18.16 12.75 5.81
CA LYS A 256 -18.25 12.39 7.23
C LYS A 256 -17.91 13.57 8.15
N GLN A 257 -16.85 14.28 7.84
CA GLN A 257 -16.36 15.41 8.65
C GLN A 257 -17.07 16.71 8.27
N ASN A 258 -17.41 16.85 6.99
CA ASN A 258 -18.08 18.02 6.44
C ASN A 258 -19.18 17.59 5.45
N PRO A 259 -20.47 17.60 5.86
CA PRO A 259 -21.60 17.24 5.00
C PRO A 259 -21.73 18.07 3.71
N LYS A 260 -20.99 19.18 3.60
CA LYS A 260 -20.98 20.06 2.42
C LYS A 260 -19.73 19.90 1.56
N ALA A 261 -18.83 18.96 1.87
CA ALA A 261 -17.53 18.83 1.21
C ALA A 261 -17.60 18.68 -0.31
N THR A 262 -18.61 17.98 -0.83
CA THR A 262 -18.77 17.75 -2.28
C THR A 262 -19.50 18.86 -3.01
N GLN A 263 -20.20 19.77 -2.31
CA GLN A 263 -21.09 20.76 -2.94
C GLN A 263 -20.39 21.63 -4.00
N PRO A 264 -19.17 22.16 -3.75
CA PRO A 264 -18.47 22.97 -4.75
C PRO A 264 -18.13 22.18 -6.02
N HIS A 265 -17.62 20.95 -5.88
CA HIS A 265 -17.26 20.08 -7.00
C HIS A 265 -18.50 19.63 -7.76
N ARG A 266 -19.58 19.27 -7.04
CA ARG A 266 -20.85 18.86 -7.62
C ARG A 266 -21.41 19.94 -8.54
N LYS A 267 -21.49 21.17 -8.04
CA LYS A 267 -21.95 22.33 -8.83
C LYS A 267 -21.12 22.52 -10.10
N MET A 268 -19.81 22.34 -9.99
CA MET A 268 -18.88 22.48 -11.13
C MET A 268 -19.11 21.39 -12.18
N ILE A 269 -19.21 20.13 -11.77
CA ILE A 269 -19.42 18.99 -12.68
C ILE A 269 -20.77 19.15 -13.40
N LEU A 270 -21.86 19.37 -12.65
CA LEU A 270 -23.21 19.46 -13.21
C LEU A 270 -23.43 20.67 -14.13
N SER A 271 -22.63 21.73 -13.98
CA SER A 271 -22.68 22.87 -14.91
C SER A 271 -22.28 22.50 -16.34
N THR A 272 -21.49 21.42 -16.50
CA THR A 272 -21.01 20.92 -17.79
C THR A 272 -21.62 19.57 -18.16
N PHE A 273 -21.90 18.72 -17.16
CA PHE A 273 -22.47 17.38 -17.29
C PHE A 273 -23.70 17.21 -16.39
N PRO A 274 -24.87 17.78 -16.74
CA PRO A 274 -26.08 17.71 -15.92
C PRO A 274 -26.54 16.27 -15.65
N ASP A 275 -26.32 15.36 -16.62
CA ASP A 275 -26.75 13.96 -16.55
C ASP A 275 -25.97 13.14 -15.50
N PHE A 276 -24.91 13.69 -14.89
CA PHE A 276 -24.11 12.98 -13.89
C PHE A 276 -24.72 12.99 -12.49
N GLU A 277 -25.84 13.70 -12.28
CA GLU A 277 -26.50 13.87 -10.97
C GLU A 277 -26.73 12.53 -10.23
N GLU A 278 -27.23 11.52 -10.94
CA GLU A 278 -27.48 10.20 -10.37
C GLU A 278 -26.16 9.51 -9.97
N ALA A 279 -25.18 9.47 -10.86
CA ALA A 279 -23.88 8.86 -10.61
C ALA A 279 -23.13 9.52 -9.41
N LEU A 280 -23.16 10.85 -9.31
CA LEU A 280 -22.58 11.56 -8.18
C LEU A 280 -23.28 11.20 -6.86
N THR A 281 -24.60 11.03 -6.89
CA THR A 281 -25.39 10.60 -5.72
C THR A 281 -25.06 9.16 -5.32
N GLU A 282 -24.87 8.27 -6.30
CA GLU A 282 -24.45 6.89 -6.04
C GLU A 282 -23.08 6.82 -5.37
N ILE A 283 -22.12 7.63 -5.83
CA ILE A 283 -20.78 7.73 -5.23
C ILE A 283 -20.88 8.16 -3.75
N GLU A 284 -21.65 9.22 -3.47
CA GLU A 284 -21.84 9.72 -2.10
C GLU A 284 -22.49 8.65 -1.21
N ASN A 285 -23.56 8.01 -1.68
CA ASN A 285 -24.24 6.93 -0.96
C ASN A 285 -23.34 5.71 -0.77
N HIS A 286 -22.49 5.38 -1.74
CA HIS A 286 -21.54 4.28 -1.61
C HIS A 286 -20.50 4.57 -0.52
N VAL A 287 -19.92 5.77 -0.52
CA VAL A 287 -18.94 6.18 0.50
C VAL A 287 -19.56 6.20 1.90
N ILE A 288 -20.78 6.73 2.05
CA ILE A 288 -21.51 6.73 3.33
C ILE A 288 -21.80 5.31 3.82
N ARG A 289 -22.14 4.38 2.89
CA ARG A 289 -22.39 2.96 3.24
C ARG A 289 -21.11 2.19 3.59
N LEU A 290 -19.99 2.46 2.92
CA LEU A 290 -18.70 1.85 3.25
C LEU A 290 -18.26 2.16 4.70
N ASP A 291 -18.69 3.29 5.23
CA ASP A 291 -18.39 3.76 6.58
C ASP A 291 -19.37 3.26 7.66
N SER A 292 -20.34 2.38 7.34
CA SER A 292 -21.02 1.60 8.38
C SER A 292 -20.00 0.60 8.95
N GLN A 293 -19.13 1.10 9.83
CA GLN A 293 -17.96 0.40 10.39
C GLN A 293 -18.39 -1.01 10.81
N LYS A 294 -17.96 -2.02 10.05
CA LYS A 294 -17.86 -3.36 10.62
C LYS A 294 -16.86 -3.22 11.77
N ASP A 295 -17.28 -3.58 12.98
CA ASP A 295 -16.35 -3.72 14.09
C ASP A 295 -15.18 -4.61 13.60
N PHE A 296 -13.95 -4.32 14.03
CA PHE A 296 -12.81 -5.16 13.74
C PHE A 296 -13.10 -6.64 14.09
N TYR A 297 -13.84 -6.89 15.16
CA TYR A 297 -14.28 -8.23 15.57
C TYR A 297 -15.28 -8.90 14.61
N ASP A 298 -15.94 -8.14 13.75
CA ASP A 298 -16.89 -8.63 12.73
C ASP A 298 -16.23 -8.90 11.36
N LEU A 299 -14.95 -8.55 11.21
CA LEU A 299 -14.15 -8.94 10.06
C LEU A 299 -13.84 -10.44 10.10
N THR A 300 -13.67 -11.03 8.92
CA THR A 300 -13.15 -12.40 8.78
C THR A 300 -11.70 -12.47 9.27
N THR A 301 -11.26 -13.66 9.68
CA THR A 301 -9.89 -13.91 10.12
C THR A 301 -8.86 -13.50 9.06
N GLU A 302 -9.14 -13.71 7.77
CA GLU A 302 -8.25 -13.31 6.68
C GLU A 302 -8.20 -11.79 6.49
N GLU A 303 -9.33 -11.08 6.56
CA GLU A 303 -9.35 -9.61 6.55
C GLU A 303 -8.57 -9.01 7.74
N GLN A 304 -8.67 -9.61 8.92
CA GLN A 304 -7.90 -9.19 10.10
C GLN A 304 -6.40 -9.44 9.92
N LYS A 305 -6.00 -10.59 9.35
CA LYS A 305 -4.59 -10.88 9.03
C LYS A 305 -4.05 -9.88 8.01
N GLU A 306 -4.82 -9.54 6.97
CA GLU A 306 -4.40 -8.56 5.96
C GLU A 306 -4.22 -7.16 6.56
N TYR A 307 -5.07 -6.77 7.51
CA TYR A 307 -4.87 -5.55 8.29
C TYR A 307 -3.53 -5.55 9.04
N PHE A 308 -3.22 -6.62 9.79
CA PHE A 308 -1.95 -6.73 10.53
C PHE A 308 -0.74 -6.81 9.59
N LEU A 309 -0.87 -7.48 8.45
CA LEU A 309 0.16 -7.58 7.42
C LEU A 309 0.53 -6.19 6.89
N SER A 310 -0.48 -5.40 6.53
CA SER A 310 -0.30 -4.03 6.06
C SER A 310 0.36 -3.15 7.13
N MET A 311 -0.10 -3.24 8.38
CA MET A 311 0.48 -2.49 9.50
C MET A 311 1.95 -2.89 9.75
N ALA A 312 2.26 -4.18 9.78
CA ALA A 312 3.61 -4.70 9.99
C ALA A 312 4.58 -4.21 8.92
N LYS A 313 4.20 -4.32 7.64
CA LYS A 313 4.98 -3.80 6.52
C LYS A 313 5.26 -2.30 6.64
N ASN A 314 4.25 -1.51 7.05
CA ASN A 314 4.41 -0.06 7.19
C ASN A 314 5.23 0.34 8.43
N LEU A 315 5.31 -0.52 9.45
CA LEU A 315 6.24 -0.37 10.59
C LEU A 315 7.68 -0.83 10.27
N GLY A 316 7.94 -1.31 9.05
CA GLY A 316 9.24 -1.85 8.66
C GLY A 316 9.48 -3.29 9.12
N MET A 317 8.43 -3.98 9.55
CA MET A 317 8.45 -5.37 9.99
C MET A 317 7.79 -6.22 8.90
N ASP A 318 8.49 -6.47 7.81
CA ASP A 318 7.91 -7.16 6.65
C ASP A 318 7.97 -8.69 6.83
N PRO A 319 6.83 -9.39 6.99
CA PRO A 319 6.82 -10.84 7.13
C PRO A 319 7.17 -11.56 5.82
N ASP A 320 7.05 -10.89 4.67
CA ASP A 320 7.38 -11.50 3.38
C ASP A 320 8.88 -11.41 3.06
N ASP A 321 9.68 -10.66 3.85
CA ASP A 321 11.12 -10.52 3.67
C ASP A 321 11.88 -11.56 4.51
N PRO A 322 12.40 -12.67 3.95
CA PRO A 322 13.13 -13.69 4.71
C PRO A 322 14.48 -13.19 5.25
N GLN A 323 14.96 -12.05 4.73
CA GLN A 323 16.18 -11.39 5.21
C GLN A 323 15.87 -10.30 6.25
N GLY A 324 14.58 -10.07 6.55
CA GLY A 324 14.15 -9.11 7.54
C GLY A 324 14.50 -9.57 8.95
N GLU A 325 15.00 -8.65 9.78
CA GLU A 325 15.38 -8.92 11.17
C GLU A 325 14.22 -9.55 11.99
N TYR A 326 12.99 -9.18 11.66
CA TYR A 326 11.78 -9.58 12.40
C TYR A 326 10.99 -10.71 11.71
N HIS A 327 11.52 -11.29 10.63
CA HIS A 327 10.81 -12.26 9.79
C HIS A 327 10.24 -13.44 10.59
N GLU A 328 11.10 -14.13 11.34
CA GLU A 328 10.71 -15.34 12.08
C GLU A 328 9.64 -15.04 13.15
N PHE A 329 9.75 -13.91 13.85
CA PHE A 329 8.76 -13.52 14.87
C PHE A 329 7.37 -13.30 14.25
N LEU A 330 7.30 -12.57 13.14
CA LEU A 330 6.03 -12.31 12.47
C LEU A 330 5.46 -13.58 11.85
N LYS A 331 6.30 -14.39 11.20
CA LYS A 331 5.90 -15.67 10.61
C LYS A 331 5.26 -16.58 11.64
N ILE A 332 5.86 -16.71 12.84
CA ILE A 332 5.26 -17.45 13.95
C ILE A 332 3.95 -16.80 14.39
N GLY A 333 3.91 -15.48 14.55
CA GLY A 333 2.71 -14.77 15.00
C GLY A 333 1.51 -14.91 14.04
N PHE A 334 1.74 -14.82 12.73
CA PHE A 334 0.71 -15.05 11.71
C PHE A 334 0.27 -16.51 11.64
N ALA A 335 1.20 -17.47 11.77
CA ALA A 335 0.88 -18.89 11.82
C ALA A 335 0.05 -19.24 13.07
N ASN A 336 0.31 -18.56 14.19
CA ASN A 336 -0.41 -18.72 15.45
C ASN A 336 -1.73 -17.94 15.51
N TYR A 337 -2.05 -17.10 14.52
CA TYR A 337 -3.20 -16.18 14.59
C TYR A 337 -4.53 -16.92 14.75
N ASP A 338 -4.71 -18.00 13.99
CA ASP A 338 -5.90 -18.84 13.96
C ASP A 338 -5.58 -20.27 14.46
N PRO A 339 -6.00 -20.63 15.67
CA PRO A 339 -5.73 -21.92 16.27
C PRO A 339 -6.83 -22.95 15.95
N THR A 340 -7.69 -22.71 14.97
CA THR A 340 -8.85 -23.58 14.65
C THR A 340 -8.45 -25.05 14.53
N ASN A 341 -7.34 -25.35 13.84
CA ASN A 341 -6.86 -26.73 13.63
C ASN A 341 -6.49 -27.46 14.92
N ILE A 342 -6.22 -26.74 16.01
CA ILE A 342 -5.94 -27.30 17.34
C ILE A 342 -7.24 -27.38 18.14
N MET A 343 -7.98 -26.27 18.20
CA MET A 343 -9.14 -26.12 19.07
C MET A 343 -10.38 -26.89 18.61
N LYS A 344 -10.43 -27.33 17.34
CA LYS A 344 -11.45 -28.26 16.84
C LYS A 344 -11.38 -29.63 17.49
N ASN A 345 -10.19 -30.09 17.86
CA ASN A 345 -9.97 -31.47 18.30
C ASN A 345 -10.64 -31.79 19.64
N CYS A 346 -10.92 -30.78 20.48
CA CYS A 346 -11.69 -30.97 21.70
C CYS A 346 -12.30 -29.64 22.19
N GLU A 347 -13.57 -29.66 22.61
CA GLU A 347 -14.32 -28.50 23.11
C GLU A 347 -13.72 -27.90 24.39
N TYR A 348 -12.94 -28.70 25.14
CA TYR A 348 -12.25 -28.28 26.35
C TYR A 348 -10.87 -27.66 26.08
N LEU A 349 -10.35 -27.70 24.85
CA LEU A 349 -9.11 -27.02 24.50
C LEU A 349 -9.34 -25.51 24.39
N PHE A 350 -8.41 -24.76 24.94
CA PHE A 350 -8.39 -23.31 24.89
C PHE A 350 -6.98 -22.78 24.70
N VAL A 351 -6.77 -21.98 23.67
CA VAL A 351 -5.54 -21.20 23.49
C VAL A 351 -5.73 -19.87 24.18
N HIS A 352 -4.92 -19.59 25.20
CA HIS A 352 -4.86 -18.30 25.84
C HIS A 352 -3.65 -17.52 25.31
N TYR A 353 -3.94 -16.54 24.46
CA TYR A 353 -2.94 -15.65 23.90
C TYR A 353 -2.38 -14.71 24.96
N ARG A 354 -1.06 -14.56 24.93
CA ARG A 354 -0.28 -13.68 25.81
C ARG A 354 0.71 -12.89 24.98
N PRO A 355 0.23 -11.88 24.23
CA PRO A 355 1.11 -11.05 23.43
C PRO A 355 2.13 -10.37 24.32
N GLY A 356 3.38 -10.25 23.84
CA GLY A 356 4.47 -9.73 24.64
C GLY A 356 5.55 -9.06 23.81
N GLY A 357 6.16 -8.02 24.40
CA GLY A 357 7.22 -7.24 23.77
C GLY A 357 6.72 -6.14 22.83
N VAL A 358 7.67 -5.34 22.35
CA VAL A 358 7.39 -4.11 21.58
C VAL A 358 6.62 -4.39 20.30
N PHE A 359 6.92 -5.47 19.57
CA PHE A 359 6.26 -5.81 18.30
C PHE A 359 4.79 -6.15 18.48
N ALA A 360 4.48 -6.96 19.51
CA ALA A 360 3.12 -7.36 19.83
C ALA A 360 2.27 -6.16 20.25
N GLN A 361 2.85 -5.23 21.02
CA GLN A 361 2.20 -4.00 21.43
C GLN A 361 2.02 -3.04 20.25
N SER A 362 3.06 -2.80 19.44
CA SER A 362 2.97 -1.93 18.25
C SER A 362 1.87 -2.39 17.31
N LEU A 363 1.80 -3.68 17.00
CA LEU A 363 0.80 -4.24 16.09
C LEU A 363 -0.55 -4.46 16.75
N ARG A 364 -0.60 -4.58 18.09
CA ARG A 364 -1.77 -5.02 18.84
C ARG A 364 -2.30 -6.39 18.37
N MET A 365 -1.41 -7.24 17.86
CA MET A 365 -1.74 -8.58 17.38
C MET A 365 -1.67 -9.58 18.54
N HIS A 366 -2.78 -10.25 18.85
CA HIS A 366 -2.88 -11.15 20.01
C HIS A 366 -1.93 -12.34 19.96
N SER A 367 -1.64 -12.85 18.76
CA SER A 367 -0.81 -14.03 18.53
C SER A 367 0.68 -13.73 18.38
N LEU A 368 1.10 -12.48 18.58
CA LEU A 368 2.51 -12.09 18.43
C LEU A 368 3.23 -12.03 19.77
N GLY A 369 4.38 -12.69 19.84
CA GLY A 369 5.29 -12.61 20.99
C GLY A 369 4.71 -13.19 22.28
N GLY A 370 5.53 -13.15 23.34
CA GLY A 370 5.17 -13.68 24.66
C GLY A 370 5.01 -15.21 24.69
N MET A 371 4.44 -15.72 25.79
CA MET A 371 4.30 -17.15 26.04
C MET A 371 2.82 -17.55 26.02
N HIS A 372 2.33 -17.95 24.85
CA HIS A 372 0.96 -18.41 24.68
C HIS A 372 0.73 -19.73 25.40
N LEU A 373 -0.45 -19.93 25.97
CA LEU A 373 -0.78 -21.15 26.70
C LEU A 373 -1.82 -21.97 25.94
N LEU A 374 -1.60 -23.28 25.87
CA LEU A 374 -2.62 -24.25 25.54
C LEU A 374 -3.14 -24.88 26.84
N ILE A 375 -4.46 -24.82 27.05
CA ILE A 375 -5.09 -25.20 28.32
C ILE A 375 -6.24 -26.17 28.04
N CYS A 376 -6.33 -27.25 28.82
CA CYS A 376 -7.55 -28.04 28.96
C CYS A 376 -8.40 -27.44 30.07
N LEU A 377 -9.54 -26.84 29.72
CA LEU A 377 -10.43 -26.16 30.66
C LEU A 377 -11.08 -27.12 31.67
N LYS A 378 -11.24 -28.41 31.31
CA LYS A 378 -11.85 -29.44 32.16
C LYS A 378 -10.87 -29.97 33.21
N HIS A 379 -9.69 -30.41 32.80
CA HIS A 379 -8.70 -31.04 33.70
C HIS A 379 -7.63 -30.08 34.20
N ARG A 380 -7.59 -28.84 33.70
CA ARG A 380 -6.65 -27.78 34.09
C ARG A 380 -5.17 -28.10 33.81
N HIS A 381 -4.91 -28.94 32.80
CA HIS A 381 -3.58 -29.07 32.22
C HIS A 381 -3.27 -27.82 31.39
N ALA A 382 -2.05 -27.30 31.53
CA ALA A 382 -1.59 -26.14 30.77
C ALA A 382 -0.13 -26.33 30.34
N GLN A 383 0.19 -25.94 29.12
CA GLN A 383 1.55 -25.91 28.60
C GLN A 383 1.74 -24.61 27.81
N GLY A 384 2.93 -24.01 27.93
CA GLY A 384 3.25 -22.73 27.30
C GLY A 384 4.25 -22.87 26.17
N THR A 385 4.18 -21.98 25.18
CA THR A 385 5.19 -21.84 24.13
C THR A 385 5.32 -20.37 23.72
N GLY A 386 6.55 -19.96 23.38
CA GLY A 386 6.80 -18.73 22.61
C GLY A 386 6.94 -18.99 21.10
N ASN A 387 6.75 -20.24 20.67
CA ASN A 387 6.91 -20.70 19.29
C ASN A 387 5.54 -21.12 18.70
N LEU A 388 5.53 -21.95 17.66
CA LEU A 388 4.32 -22.42 16.99
C LEU A 388 3.41 -23.23 17.93
N LEU A 389 2.13 -22.83 17.99
CA LEU A 389 1.09 -23.52 18.75
C LEU A 389 0.82 -24.93 18.21
N SER A 390 0.98 -25.12 16.89
CA SER A 390 0.83 -26.44 16.26
C SER A 390 1.84 -27.44 16.80
N GLN A 391 3.11 -27.02 16.96
CA GLN A 391 4.18 -27.86 17.52
C GLN A 391 3.99 -28.12 19.02
N LEU A 392 3.45 -27.14 19.76
CA LEU A 392 3.08 -27.33 21.16
C LEU A 392 1.96 -28.38 21.31
N TYR A 393 0.97 -28.32 20.42
CA TYR A 393 -0.15 -29.24 20.45
C TYR A 393 0.26 -30.64 20.03
N ASP A 394 0.93 -30.80 18.89
CA ASP A 394 1.34 -32.08 18.33
C ASP A 394 2.77 -31.98 17.76
N SER A 395 3.69 -32.73 18.35
CA SER A 395 5.11 -32.76 17.95
C SER A 395 5.46 -33.95 17.04
N THR A 396 4.47 -34.65 16.49
CA THR A 396 4.70 -35.75 15.55
C THR A 396 5.52 -35.27 14.35
N GLY A 397 6.79 -35.69 14.26
CA GLY A 397 7.74 -35.30 13.22
C GLY A 397 8.82 -34.27 13.63
N SER A 398 8.86 -33.83 14.90
CA SER A 398 9.97 -33.01 15.43
C SER A 398 10.93 -33.82 16.31
N TYR A 399 12.06 -33.20 16.70
CA TYR A 399 13.07 -33.82 17.57
C TYR A 399 12.56 -34.15 18.99
N ASP A 400 11.46 -33.51 19.44
CA ASP A 400 10.84 -33.69 20.75
C ASP A 400 9.61 -34.61 20.68
N PHE A 401 9.80 -35.78 20.08
CA PHE A 401 8.73 -36.77 19.90
C PHE A 401 8.22 -37.29 21.26
N GLY A 402 6.92 -37.12 21.54
CA GLY A 402 6.24 -37.68 22.71
C GLY A 402 5.97 -36.72 23.88
N ASN A 403 6.45 -35.47 23.83
CA ASN A 403 6.27 -34.48 24.91
C ASN A 403 5.29 -33.34 24.57
N SER A 404 4.47 -33.48 23.51
CA SER A 404 3.47 -32.45 23.19
C SER A 404 2.26 -32.51 24.13
N PHE A 405 1.46 -31.45 24.08
CA PHE A 405 0.22 -31.38 24.85
C PHE A 405 -0.72 -32.54 24.52
N LYS A 406 -0.84 -32.91 23.24
CA LYS A 406 -1.72 -33.97 22.78
C LYS A 406 -1.30 -35.34 23.30
N GLN A 407 -0.03 -35.70 23.16
CA GLN A 407 0.47 -36.98 23.67
C GLN A 407 0.39 -37.07 25.19
N SER A 408 0.65 -35.96 25.89
CA SER A 408 0.65 -35.94 27.35
C SER A 408 -0.76 -35.94 27.96
N ASN A 409 -1.73 -35.28 27.31
CA ASN A 409 -3.02 -34.95 27.95
C ASN A 409 -4.26 -35.28 27.12
N CYS A 410 -4.15 -35.56 25.81
CA CYS A 410 -5.31 -35.75 24.93
C CYS A 410 -5.47 -37.18 24.41
N ASP A 411 -4.40 -37.85 23.98
CA ASP A 411 -4.50 -39.15 23.27
C ASP A 411 -5.19 -40.25 24.10
N ASN A 412 -5.02 -40.22 25.43
CA ASN A 412 -5.65 -41.16 26.36
C ASN A 412 -6.80 -40.54 27.19
N CYS A 413 -7.31 -39.37 26.79
CA CYS A 413 -8.33 -38.65 27.54
C CYS A 413 -9.75 -39.16 27.21
N THR A 414 -10.41 -39.81 28.17
CA THR A 414 -11.78 -40.34 28.02
C THR A 414 -12.84 -39.25 27.89
N ASP A 415 -12.50 -38.03 28.26
CA ASP A 415 -13.37 -36.85 28.24
C ASP A 415 -13.18 -36.00 26.97
N CYS A 416 -12.33 -36.44 26.04
CA CYS A 416 -12.10 -35.73 24.79
C CYS A 416 -13.38 -35.69 23.95
N LYS A 417 -13.85 -34.49 23.62
CA LYS A 417 -15.05 -34.28 22.81
C LYS A 417 -14.78 -33.26 21.71
N PRO A 418 -14.58 -33.68 20.45
CA PRO A 418 -14.36 -32.78 19.33
C PRO A 418 -15.48 -31.75 19.17
N ARG A 419 -15.15 -30.57 18.64
CA ARG A 419 -16.15 -29.56 18.26
C ARG A 419 -16.83 -29.99 16.96
N GLU A 420 -17.99 -29.41 16.69
CA GLU A 420 -18.74 -29.64 15.45
C GLU A 420 -17.91 -29.26 14.21
N ASP A 421 -18.10 -29.98 13.10
CA ASP A 421 -17.29 -29.85 11.89
C ASP A 421 -17.25 -28.42 11.32
N GLY A 422 -18.38 -27.70 11.43
CA GLY A 422 -18.54 -26.32 10.99
C GLY A 422 -18.04 -25.25 11.95
N TRP A 423 -17.55 -25.61 13.13
CA TRP A 423 -17.01 -24.64 14.09
C TRP A 423 -15.75 -23.96 13.53
N SER A 424 -15.52 -22.69 13.83
CA SER A 424 -14.26 -22.01 13.53
C SER A 424 -13.92 -21.04 14.64
N TRP A 425 -12.63 -20.87 14.90
CA TRP A 425 -12.18 -19.83 15.81
C TRP A 425 -12.45 -18.46 15.19
N SER A 426 -12.83 -17.50 16.03
CA SER A 426 -12.85 -16.08 15.67
C SER A 426 -12.37 -15.26 16.86
N LEU A 427 -11.80 -14.09 16.58
CA LEU A 427 -11.35 -13.19 17.62
C LEU A 427 -12.52 -12.72 18.51
N LYS A 428 -13.71 -12.55 17.93
CA LYS A 428 -14.95 -12.23 18.66
C LYS A 428 -15.36 -13.33 19.64
N TRP A 429 -15.26 -14.59 19.22
CA TRP A 429 -15.49 -15.74 20.10
C TRP A 429 -14.45 -15.78 21.22
N TYR A 430 -13.17 -15.61 20.88
CA TYR A 430 -12.08 -15.61 21.85
C TYR A 430 -12.27 -14.56 22.94
N SER A 431 -12.59 -13.31 22.60
CA SER A 431 -12.80 -12.25 23.58
C SER A 431 -13.92 -12.56 24.57
N LYS A 432 -14.99 -13.23 24.13
CA LYS A 432 -16.09 -13.67 25.01
C LYS A 432 -15.63 -14.79 25.96
N GLU A 433 -14.91 -15.78 25.46
CA GLU A 433 -14.44 -16.90 26.27
C GLU A 433 -13.33 -16.49 27.25
N VAL A 434 -12.47 -15.52 26.91
CA VAL A 434 -11.49 -14.96 27.85
C VAL A 434 -12.19 -14.34 29.06
N GLU A 435 -13.25 -13.56 28.85
CA GLU A 435 -13.99 -12.97 29.96
C GLU A 435 -14.74 -14.04 30.76
N ARG A 436 -15.31 -15.05 30.09
CA ARG A 436 -15.97 -16.19 30.74
C ARG A 436 -15.04 -16.98 31.65
N TYR A 437 -13.79 -17.20 31.23
CA TYR A 437 -12.81 -18.01 31.95
C TYR A 437 -11.78 -17.19 32.74
N LYS A 438 -12.00 -15.88 32.91
CA LYS A 438 -11.07 -14.93 33.51
C LYS A 438 -10.48 -15.41 34.84
N ASP A 439 -11.31 -15.92 35.76
CA ASP A 439 -10.86 -16.40 37.07
C ASP A 439 -9.95 -17.63 36.98
N LEU A 440 -10.17 -18.49 36.00
CA LEU A 440 -9.30 -19.64 35.73
C LEU A 440 -8.00 -19.17 35.09
N LEU A 441 -8.07 -18.32 34.07
CA LEU A 441 -6.91 -17.81 33.33
C LEU A 441 -5.95 -17.03 34.23
N ASN A 442 -6.50 -16.28 35.19
CA ASN A 442 -5.75 -15.53 36.21
C ASN A 442 -4.92 -16.43 37.16
N LYS A 443 -5.20 -17.74 37.23
CA LYS A 443 -4.40 -18.66 38.05
C LYS A 443 -3.07 -19.04 37.40
N TYR A 444 -2.96 -18.88 36.09
CA TYR A 444 -1.74 -19.19 35.33
C TYR A 444 -0.80 -17.97 35.23
N LYS A 445 -0.75 -17.10 36.24
CA LYS A 445 0.22 -15.98 36.27
C LYS A 445 1.62 -16.56 36.46
N PHE A 446 2.46 -16.39 35.45
CA PHE A 446 3.89 -16.65 35.51
C PHE A 446 4.62 -15.33 35.70
#